data_AF-A0A355S139-F1
#
_entry.id   AF-A0A355S139-F1
#
_cell.length_a   1.000
_cell.length_b   1.000
_cell.length_c   1.000
_cell.angle_alpha   90.00
_cell.angle_beta   90.00
_cell.angle_gamma   90.00
#
_symmetry.space_group_name_H-M   'P 1'
#
loop_
_entity.id
_entity.type
_entity.pdbx_description
1 polymer ?
#
loop_
_entity_poly.entity_id
_entity_poly.type
_entity_poly.pdbx_seq_one_letter_code
_entity_poly.pdbx_strand_id
1 'polypeptide(L)'
;MKSNNKLLLAIKDIAKCIYIGLLIAAGIALIMLLFGLTFRKNIIVLIYQADFSVGSMGLFIAGISFLKPSTLRPFDHKKQWEEHFKLLNIGHVLFFIGISLYIIAIIFYNLNFSLTGNI
;
A
#
# COMPACT_ATOMS: atom_id res chain seq x y z
N MET A 1 -26.73 -15.93 -3.86
CA MET A 1 -26.11 -14.67 -4.33
C MET A 1 -25.38 -14.96 -5.65
N LYS A 2 -25.75 -14.33 -6.78
CA LYS A 2 -25.18 -14.60 -8.12
C LYS A 2 -23.67 -14.28 -8.17
N SER A 3 -22.88 -15.13 -8.82
CA SER A 3 -21.41 -15.03 -8.97
C SER A 3 -20.92 -13.61 -9.36
N ASN A 4 -21.61 -12.97 -10.31
CA ASN A 4 -21.26 -11.64 -10.81
C ASN A 4 -21.23 -10.55 -9.72
N ASN A 5 -22.07 -10.67 -8.68
CA ASN A 5 -22.10 -9.69 -7.59
C ASN A 5 -20.90 -9.85 -6.65
N LYS A 6 -20.36 -11.05 -6.47
CA LYS A 6 -19.16 -11.26 -5.65
C LYS A 6 -17.92 -10.69 -6.34
N LEU A 7 -17.77 -10.94 -7.64
CA LEU A 7 -16.66 -10.40 -8.41
C LEU A 7 -16.63 -8.86 -8.37
N LEU A 8 -17.80 -8.24 -8.56
CA LEU A 8 -17.91 -6.78 -8.51
C LEU A 8 -17.52 -6.21 -7.14
N LEU A 9 -17.92 -6.87 -6.06
CA LEU A 9 -17.54 -6.46 -4.70
C LEU A 9 -16.04 -6.59 -4.47
N ALA A 10 -15.42 -7.67 -4.95
CA ALA A 10 -13.98 -7.88 -4.81
C ALA A 10 -13.20 -6.79 -5.55
N ILE A 11 -13.61 -6.46 -6.78
CA ILE A 11 -12.99 -5.38 -7.56
C ILE A 11 -13.11 -4.03 -6.84
N LYS A 12 -14.28 -3.73 -6.26
CA LYS A 12 -14.48 -2.49 -5.48
C LYS A 12 -13.57 -2.42 -4.26
N ASP A 13 -13.46 -3.52 -3.51
CA ASP A 13 -12.58 -3.58 -2.34
C ASP A 13 -11.11 -3.40 -2.75
N ILE A 14 -10.65 -4.05 -3.83
CA ILE A 14 -9.29 -3.91 -4.35
C ILE A 14 -9.02 -2.48 -4.82
N ALA A 15 -9.93 -1.88 -5.59
CA ALA A 15 -9.80 -0.50 -6.05
C ALA A 15 -9.68 0.47 -4.87
N LYS A 16 -10.43 0.23 -3.78
CA LYS A 16 -10.33 1.01 -2.55
C LYS A 16 -8.97 0.83 -1.87
N CYS A 17 -8.41 -0.38 -1.83
CA CYS A 17 -7.05 -0.61 -1.32
C CYS A 17 -6.00 0.16 -2.13
N ILE A 18 -6.11 0.17 -3.47
CA ILE A 18 -5.21 0.92 -4.34
C ILE A 18 -5.32 2.42 -4.06
N TYR A 19 -6.54 2.94 -3.94
CA TYR A 19 -6.78 4.33 -3.58
C TYR A 19 -6.15 4.72 -2.24
N ILE A 20 -6.30 3.86 -1.22
CA ILE A 20 -5.65 4.06 0.09
C ILE A 20 -4.13 4.04 -0.05
N GLY A 21 -3.57 3.10 -0.83
CA GLY A 21 -2.14 3.04 -1.11
C GLY A 21 -1.61 4.33 -1.75
N LEU A 22 -2.34 4.90 -2.71
CA LEU A 22 -2.01 6.19 -3.32
C LEU A 22 -2.02 7.34 -2.31
N LEU A 23 -3.01 7.38 -1.41
CA LEU A 23 -3.07 8.39 -0.35
C LEU A 23 -1.88 8.28 0.62
N ILE A 24 -1.51 7.05 1.00
CA ILE A 24 -0.35 6.81 1.87
C ILE A 24 0.94 7.27 1.18
N ALA A 25 1.14 6.90 -0.09
CA ALA A 25 2.31 7.33 -0.86
C ALA A 25 2.38 8.86 -0.99
N ALA A 26 1.25 9.53 -1.24
CA ALA A 26 1.19 11.00 -1.27
C ALA A 26 1.57 11.61 0.08
N GLY A 27 1.11 11.01 1.19
CA GLY A 27 1.50 11.42 2.54
C GLY A 27 3.01 11.26 2.80
N ILE A 28 3.58 10.11 2.40
CA ILE A 28 5.03 9.86 2.48
C ILE A 28 5.80 10.90 1.66
N ALA A 29 5.35 11.17 0.42
CA ALA A 29 5.98 12.15 -0.45
C ALA A 29 5.99 13.55 0.16
N LEU A 30 4.90 13.98 0.79
CA LEU A 30 4.81 15.26 1.48
C LEU A 30 5.81 15.35 2.64
N ILE A 31 5.93 14.30 3.45
CA ILE A 31 6.87 14.25 4.58
C ILE A 31 8.33 14.27 4.06
N MET A 32 8.63 13.49 3.03
CA MET A 32 9.98 13.42 2.44
C MET A 32 10.36 14.70 1.71
N LEU A 33 9.41 15.44 1.16
CA LEU A 33 9.64 16.77 0.60
C LEU A 33 10.16 17.73 1.68
N LEU A 34 9.48 17.82 2.83
CA LEU A 34 9.91 18.66 3.94
C LEU A 34 11.30 18.26 4.47
N PHE A 35 11.54 16.95 4.57
CA PHE A 35 12.83 16.41 5.01
C PHE A 35 13.95 16.70 4.00
N GLY A 36 13.70 16.47 2.71
CA GLY A 36 14.68 16.69 1.65
C GLY A 36 15.09 18.16 1.51
N LEU A 37 14.17 19.10 1.71
CA LEU A 37 14.47 20.54 1.77
C LEU A 37 15.44 20.89 2.92
N THR A 38 15.34 20.19 4.05
CA THR A 38 16.19 20.44 5.23
C THR A 38 17.61 19.91 5.03
N PHE A 39 17.75 18.72 4.43
CA PHE A 39 19.03 18.01 4.34
C PHE A 39 19.70 18.09 2.95
N ARG A 40 19.14 18.83 1.99
CA ARG A 40 19.60 18.93 0.59
C ARG A 40 19.83 17.57 -0.07
N LYS A 41 19.05 16.56 0.30
CA LYS A 41 19.06 15.24 -0.33
C LYS A 41 18.14 15.22 -1.55
N ASN A 42 18.41 14.33 -2.49
CA ASN A 42 17.50 14.11 -3.60
C ASN A 42 16.15 13.57 -3.07
N ILE A 43 15.12 14.41 -3.16
CA ILE A 43 13.79 14.14 -2.62
C ILE A 43 13.19 12.88 -3.25
N ILE A 44 13.38 12.68 -4.55
CA ILE A 44 12.85 11.50 -5.26
C ILE A 44 13.44 10.22 -4.69
N VAL A 45 14.74 10.24 -4.35
CA VAL A 45 15.42 9.10 -3.71
C VAL A 45 14.83 8.78 -2.35
N LEU A 46 14.54 9.79 -1.53
CA LEU A 46 13.91 9.60 -0.23
C LEU A 46 12.50 9.03 -0.35
N ILE A 47 11.73 9.49 -1.34
CA ILE A 47 10.35 9.03 -1.57
C ILE A 47 10.32 7.54 -1.91
N TYR A 48 11.05 7.09 -2.94
CA TYR A 48 10.96 5.68 -3.34
C TYR A 48 11.51 4.74 -2.26
N GLN A 49 12.55 5.16 -1.52
CA GLN A 49 13.07 4.36 -0.41
C GLN A 49 12.04 4.22 0.71
N ALA A 50 11.36 5.31 1.06
CA ALA A 50 10.32 5.29 2.08
C ALA A 50 9.11 4.44 1.66
N ASP A 51 8.59 4.63 0.45
CA ASP A 51 7.49 3.82 -0.10
C ASP A 51 7.86 2.34 -0.15
N PHE A 52 9.09 2.01 -0.57
CA PHE A 52 9.60 0.64 -0.58
C PHE A 52 9.65 0.03 0.82
N SER A 53 10.17 0.76 1.81
CA SER A 53 10.25 0.28 3.20
C SER A 53 8.86 0.06 3.81
N VAL A 54 7.94 1.03 3.66
CA VAL A 54 6.58 0.92 4.20
C VAL A 54 5.80 -0.19 3.48
N GLY A 55 5.91 -0.27 2.15
CA GLY A 55 5.32 -1.35 1.37
C GLY A 55 5.83 -2.74 1.78
N SER A 56 7.13 -2.88 2.02
CA SER A 56 7.75 -4.13 2.50
C SER A 56 7.19 -4.56 3.85
N MET A 57 7.06 -3.64 4.80
CA MET A 57 6.47 -3.94 6.12
C MET A 57 5.00 -4.38 5.99
N GLY A 58 4.23 -3.71 5.14
CA GLY A 58 2.84 -4.08 4.85
C GLY A 58 2.72 -5.50 4.27
N LEU A 59 3.56 -5.83 3.28
CA LEU A 59 3.62 -7.16 2.68
C LEU A 59 4.08 -8.23 3.66
N PHE A 60 5.06 -7.91 4.51
CA PHE A 60 5.54 -8.83 5.53
C PHE A 60 4.44 -9.19 6.53
N ILE A 61 3.70 -8.20 7.04
CA ILE A 61 2.56 -8.41 7.94
C ILE A 61 1.46 -9.22 7.23
N ALA A 62 1.15 -8.88 5.97
CA ALA A 62 0.18 -9.65 5.18
C ALA A 62 0.60 -11.12 5.01
N GLY A 63 1.88 -11.38 4.74
CA GLY A 63 2.44 -12.72 4.64
C GLY A 63 2.29 -13.51 5.94
N ILE A 64 2.58 -12.89 7.09
CA ILE A 64 2.33 -13.50 8.41
C ILE A 64 0.85 -13.82 8.58
N SER A 65 -0.05 -12.92 8.17
CA SER A 65 -1.49 -13.14 8.26
C SER A 65 -1.98 -14.33 7.43
N PHE A 66 -1.35 -14.60 6.28
CA PHE A 66 -1.65 -15.78 5.47
C PHE A 66 -1.10 -17.08 6.08
N LEU A 67 0.07 -17.03 6.74
CA LEU A 67 0.69 -18.19 7.37
C LEU A 67 0.05 -18.57 8.72
N LYS A 68 -0.49 -17.59 9.46
CA LYS A 68 -1.19 -17.82 10.72
C LYS A 68 -2.64 -17.39 10.62
N PRO A 69 -3.55 -18.28 10.19
CA PRO A 69 -4.99 -17.98 10.10
C PRO A 69 -5.61 -17.51 11.41
N SER A 70 -5.01 -17.85 12.56
CA SER A 70 -5.45 -17.37 13.88
C SER A 70 -5.30 -15.85 14.07
N THR A 71 -4.41 -15.20 13.30
CA THR A 71 -4.27 -13.73 13.27
C THR A 71 -5.34 -13.05 12.42
N LEU A 72 -6.10 -13.84 11.64
CA LEU A 72 -7.30 -13.39 10.92
C LEU A 72 -8.57 -13.50 11.79
N ARG A 73 -8.42 -13.60 13.12
CA ARG A 73 -9.56 -13.60 14.03
C ARG A 73 -10.45 -12.39 13.73
N PRO A 74 -11.78 -12.58 13.71
CA PRO A 74 -12.69 -11.50 13.41
C PRO A 74 -12.46 -10.36 14.41
N PHE A 75 -12.24 -9.16 13.88
CA PHE A 75 -12.11 -7.95 14.69
C PHE A 75 -13.31 -7.84 15.64
N ASP A 76 -13.09 -7.40 16.87
CA ASP A 76 -14.17 -7.01 17.78
C ASP A 76 -15.09 -5.95 17.13
N HIS A 77 -14.58 -5.20 16.14
CA HIS A 77 -15.30 -4.22 15.32
C HIS A 77 -15.65 -4.73 13.91
N LYS A 78 -15.98 -6.02 13.75
CA LYS A 78 -16.33 -6.64 12.47
C LYS A 78 -17.37 -5.85 11.65
N LYS A 79 -18.37 -5.24 12.30
CA LYS A 79 -19.40 -4.42 11.63
C LYS A 79 -18.81 -3.20 10.91
N GLN A 80 -17.92 -2.45 11.58
CA GLN A 80 -17.25 -1.28 11.00
C GLN A 80 -16.33 -1.69 9.85
N TRP A 81 -15.70 -2.88 9.95
CA TRP A 81 -14.91 -3.42 8.86
C TRP A 81 -15.76 -3.75 7.64
N GLU A 82 -16.90 -4.43 7.82
CA GLU A 82 -17.82 -4.80 6.74
C GLU A 82 -18.49 -3.61 6.05
N GLU A 83 -18.58 -2.45 6.72
CA GLU A 83 -18.96 -1.17 6.10
C GLU A 83 -17.91 -0.68 5.09
N HIS A 84 -16.64 -1.03 5.29
CA HIS A 84 -15.54 -0.56 4.45
C HIS A 84 -15.03 -1.57 3.44
N PHE A 85 -15.00 -2.86 3.79
CA PHE A 85 -14.54 -3.96 2.95
C PHE A 85 -15.50 -5.13 3.09
N LYS A 86 -16.15 -5.52 1.99
CA LYS A 86 -17.20 -6.56 2.03
C LYS A 86 -16.67 -7.97 1.91
N LEU A 87 -15.52 -8.15 1.26
CA LEU A 87 -14.91 -9.45 0.96
C LEU A 87 -13.49 -9.56 1.50
N LEU A 88 -12.72 -8.48 1.49
CA LEU A 88 -11.32 -8.53 1.89
C LEU A 88 -11.17 -8.48 3.42
N ASN A 89 -10.34 -9.37 3.96
CA ASN A 89 -9.86 -9.28 5.34
C ASN A 89 -8.63 -8.36 5.42
N ILE A 90 -8.17 -8.06 6.64
CA ILE A 90 -7.04 -7.14 6.84
C ILE A 90 -5.74 -7.58 6.18
N GLY A 91 -5.44 -8.88 6.17
CA GLY A 91 -4.25 -9.41 5.50
C GLY A 91 -4.27 -9.13 4.00
N HIS A 92 -5.41 -9.34 3.35
CA HIS A 92 -5.59 -8.99 1.94
C HIS A 92 -5.51 -7.48 1.70
N VAL A 93 -6.09 -6.67 2.58
CA VAL A 93 -6.02 -5.20 2.46
C VAL A 93 -4.57 -4.72 2.55
N LEU A 94 -3.82 -5.18 3.55
CA LEU A 94 -2.39 -4.87 3.71
C LEU A 94 -1.56 -5.36 2.52
N PHE A 95 -1.92 -6.51 1.95
CA PHE A 95 -1.27 -7.03 0.75
C PHE A 95 -1.45 -6.09 -0.45
N PHE A 96 -2.69 -5.68 -0.76
CA PHE A 96 -2.95 -4.78 -1.89
C PHE A 96 -2.39 -3.37 -1.69
N ILE A 97 -2.43 -2.85 -0.45
CA ILE A 97 -1.78 -1.57 -0.12
C ILE A 97 -0.26 -1.69 -0.31
N GLY A 98 0.35 -2.76 0.21
CA GLY A 98 1.79 -3.01 0.07
C GLY A 98 2.25 -3.12 -1.38
N ILE A 99 1.50 -3.85 -2.22
CA ILE A 99 1.74 -3.91 -3.68
C ILE A 99 1.65 -2.51 -4.30
N SER A 100 0.63 -1.74 -3.94
CA SER A 100 0.42 -0.40 -4.50
C SER A 100 1.61 0.52 -4.19
N LEU A 101 2.09 0.51 -2.94
CA LEU A 101 3.28 1.26 -2.54
C LEU A 101 4.54 0.79 -3.28
N TYR A 102 4.71 -0.52 -3.48
CA TYR A 102 5.81 -1.06 -4.26
C TYR A 102 5.81 -0.58 -5.73
N ILE A 103 4.65 -0.59 -6.38
CA ILE A 103 4.51 -0.09 -7.76
C ILE A 103 4.89 1.39 -7.82
N ILE A 104 4.42 2.19 -6.87
CA ILE A 104 4.73 3.61 -6.79
C ILE A 104 6.24 3.84 -6.56
N ALA A 105 6.85 3.08 -5.66
CA ALA A 105 8.29 3.13 -5.43
C ALA A 105 9.08 2.84 -6.71
N ILE A 106 8.67 1.82 -7.49
CA ILE A 106 9.29 1.48 -8.78
C ILE A 106 9.15 2.64 -9.78
N ILE A 107 7.97 3.29 -9.84
CA ILE A 107 7.76 4.45 -10.71
C ILE A 107 8.71 5.58 -10.35
N PHE A 108 8.83 5.93 -9.06
CA PHE A 108 9.74 6.99 -8.61
C PHE A 108 11.22 6.63 -8.79
N TYR A 109 11.60 5.36 -8.61
CA TYR A 109 12.94 4.87 -8.92
C TYR A 109 13.29 5.09 -10.39
N ASN A 110 12.40 4.67 -11.30
CA ASN A 110 12.59 4.85 -12.74
C ASN A 110 12.60 6.32 -13.14
N LEU A 111 11.77 7.16 -12.50
CA LEU A 111 11.78 8.61 -12.70
C LEU A 111 13.13 9.20 -12.29
N ASN A 112 13.65 8.83 -11.11
CA ASN A 112 14.97 9.28 -10.67
C ASN A 112 16.06 8.84 -11.66
N PHE A 113 16.04 7.57 -12.08
CA PHE A 113 16.99 7.03 -13.06
C PHE A 113 16.96 7.83 -14.38
N SER A 114 15.77 8.13 -14.90
CA SER A 114 15.62 8.94 -16.13
C SER A 114 16.13 10.37 -15.98
N LEU A 115 16.07 10.95 -14.78
CA LEU A 115 16.48 12.34 -14.53
C LEU A 115 17.98 12.47 -14.24
N THR A 116 18.61 11.48 -13.60
CA THR A 116 20.01 11.56 -13.18
C THR A 116 20.97 10.77 -14.07
N GLY A 117 20.48 9.83 -14.89
CA GLY A 117 21.28 9.06 -15.83
C GLY A 117 22.38 8.20 -15.22
N ASN A 118 22.39 8.02 -13.89
CA ASN A 118 23.44 7.28 -13.19
C ASN A 118 23.13 5.77 -13.18
N ILE A 119 24.10 5.00 -13.68
CA ILE A 119 24.22 3.53 -13.61
C ILE A 119 24.62 3.13 -12.19
#